data_AF-A0A061D419-F1
#
_entry.id   AF-A0A061D419-F1
#
_cell.length_a   1.000
_cell.length_b   1.000
_cell.length_c   1.000
_cell.angle_alpha   90.00
_cell.angle_beta   90.00
_cell.angle_gamma   90.00
#
_symmetry.space_group_name_H-M   'P 1'
#
loop_
_entity.id
_entity.type
_entity.pdbx_description
1 polymer ?
#
loop_
_entity_poly.entity_id
_entity_poly.type
_entity_poly.pdbx_seq_one_letter_code
_entity_poly.pdbx_strand_id
1 'polypeptide(L)'
;MDFTRQYIYYLMLLCALTVSLFTYATPTEAEGVQPSKPDSGSFWRGKYSRIRASPGLDRMSILFGGHMCTIPENAILTETPPVIVVHGRLSSLTAVLVGYGQNEASGTFRSNKGYIYGVGYAGSYFPKFANRVSFTYDYRPPMHPRWEAEEFCALIFSPALKPGPTIISTVGNASNSPARYIGSTETIVKLLINESVGTKSKLVTQCCFLMRRSD
;
A
#
# COMPACT_ATOMS: atom_id res chain seq x y z
N MET A 1 -46.42 36.51 -6.64
CA MET A 1 -46.43 35.17 -5.99
C MET A 1 -45.15 34.41 -6.35
N ASP A 2 -43.96 34.98 -6.18
CA ASP A 2 -43.22 35.29 -4.92
C ASP A 2 -42.48 34.11 -4.26
N PHE A 3 -42.44 32.91 -4.86
CA PHE A 3 -41.60 31.83 -4.31
C PHE A 3 -40.17 31.79 -4.88
N THR A 4 -39.98 32.16 -6.15
CA THR A 4 -38.67 32.08 -6.81
C THR A 4 -37.71 33.21 -6.42
N ARG A 5 -38.24 34.38 -6.07
CA ARG A 5 -37.41 35.55 -5.75
C ARG A 5 -36.79 35.46 -4.35
N GLN A 6 -37.48 34.83 -3.41
CA GLN A 6 -37.01 34.67 -2.03
C GLN A 6 -35.88 33.65 -1.92
N TYR A 7 -35.90 32.59 -2.74
CA TYR A 7 -34.84 31.58 -2.78
C TYR A 7 -33.50 32.12 -3.30
N ILE A 8 -33.53 33.02 -4.27
CA ILE A 8 -32.31 33.63 -4.82
C ILE A 8 -31.63 34.53 -3.78
N TYR A 9 -32.40 35.24 -2.95
CA TYR A 9 -31.83 36.03 -1.84
C TYR A 9 -31.16 35.17 -0.77
N TYR A 10 -31.76 34.02 -0.40
CA TYR A 10 -31.12 33.09 0.55
C TYR A 10 -29.84 32.46 -0.01
N LEU A 11 -29.81 32.14 -1.31
CA LEU A 11 -28.63 31.57 -1.95
C LEU A 11 -27.46 32.58 -2.02
N MET A 12 -27.77 33.85 -2.28
CA MET A 12 -26.77 34.93 -2.28
C MET A 12 -26.25 35.25 -0.88
N LEU A 13 -27.11 35.17 0.16
CA LEU A 13 -26.70 35.40 1.55
C LEU A 13 -25.74 34.30 2.07
N LEU A 14 -25.97 33.05 1.67
CA LEU A 14 -25.10 31.92 2.03
C LEU A 14 -23.71 32.02 1.39
N CYS A 15 -23.61 32.49 0.14
CA CYS A 15 -22.32 32.69 -0.52
C CYS A 15 -21.50 33.85 0.09
N ALA A 16 -22.14 34.87 0.66
CA ALA A 16 -21.44 35.98 1.31
C ALA A 16 -20.83 35.59 2.67
N LEU A 17 -21.39 34.61 3.38
CA LEU A 17 -20.92 34.19 4.70
C LEU A 17 -19.71 33.24 4.66
N THR A 18 -19.40 32.61 3.52
CA THR A 18 -18.27 31.67 3.40
C THR A 18 -16.97 32.30 2.90
N VAL A 19 -16.99 33.58 2.50
CA VAL A 19 -15.80 34.25 1.93
C VAL A 19 -15.06 35.13 2.96
N SER A 20 -15.57 35.27 4.19
CA SER A 20 -15.05 36.22 5.18
C SER A 20 -14.16 35.64 6.29
N LEU A 21 -13.75 34.38 6.21
CA LEU A 21 -12.94 33.74 7.27
C LEU A 21 -11.68 33.09 6.70
N PHE A 22 -10.78 33.85 6.10
CA PHE A 22 -9.34 33.54 6.09
C PHE A 22 -8.54 34.80 5.73
N THR A 23 -8.34 35.65 6.73
CA THR A 23 -7.39 36.76 6.65
C THR A 23 -6.58 36.86 7.95
N TYR A 24 -5.27 36.90 7.75
CA TYR A 24 -4.19 37.35 8.64
C TYR A 24 -3.77 36.48 9.84
N ALA A 25 -2.61 35.85 9.67
CA ALA A 25 -1.55 35.86 10.67
C ALA A 25 -0.20 36.05 9.97
N THR A 26 0.41 37.21 10.24
CA THR A 26 1.71 37.71 9.77
C THR A 26 2.89 37.10 10.54
N PRO A 27 4.14 37.29 10.04
CA PRO A 27 5.33 36.54 10.47
C PRO A 27 6.03 37.20 11.67
N THR A 28 6.79 36.39 12.42
CA THR A 28 7.81 36.87 13.36
C THR A 28 9.18 36.38 12.92
N GLU A 29 9.98 37.32 12.41
CA GLU A 29 11.46 37.28 12.48
C GLU A 29 11.90 37.69 13.89
N ALA A 30 12.93 37.03 14.42
CA ALA A 30 14.17 37.66 14.88
C ALA A 30 15.08 36.63 15.59
N GLU A 31 16.36 36.68 15.20
CA GLU A 31 17.60 36.50 15.99
C GLU A 31 17.54 35.62 17.26
N GLY A 32 18.37 34.60 17.44
CA GLY A 32 19.83 34.64 17.36
C GLY A 32 20.40 34.31 18.75
N VAL A 33 21.63 33.79 18.79
CA VAL A 33 22.46 33.52 19.99
C VAL A 33 22.35 32.12 20.62
N GLN A 34 23.32 31.26 20.23
CA GLN A 34 23.83 30.12 21.01
C GLN A 34 24.38 30.59 22.38
N PRO A 35 24.42 29.69 23.38
CA PRO A 35 25.71 29.47 24.02
C PRO A 35 26.04 27.99 24.34
N SER A 36 27.30 27.66 24.01
CA SER A 36 28.28 26.81 24.71
C SER A 36 27.86 25.58 25.53
N LYS A 37 28.47 24.44 25.14
CA LYS A 37 28.80 23.26 25.97
C LYS A 37 29.46 23.64 27.31
N PRO A 38 29.39 22.72 28.29
CA PRO A 38 30.61 22.24 28.93
C PRO A 38 30.72 20.71 28.94
N ASP A 39 31.98 20.26 28.95
CA ASP A 39 32.44 18.87 28.94
C ASP A 39 32.37 18.17 30.30
N SER A 40 32.47 16.83 30.21
CA SER A 40 33.10 15.88 31.15
C SER A 40 32.38 15.42 32.42
N GLY A 41 32.26 14.09 32.56
CA GLY A 41 31.92 13.39 33.80
C GLY A 41 31.61 11.91 33.60
N SER A 42 32.63 11.05 33.68
CA SER A 42 32.56 9.58 33.68
C SER A 42 32.07 9.02 35.03
N PHE A 43 31.22 7.97 35.06
CA PHE A 43 31.41 6.74 35.87
C PHE A 43 30.23 5.71 35.76
N TRP A 44 30.54 4.55 35.18
CA TRP A 44 30.13 3.14 35.42
C TRP A 44 28.71 2.63 35.79
N ARG A 45 28.37 1.55 35.03
CA ARG A 45 27.60 0.31 35.30
C ARG A 45 26.08 0.28 35.13
N GLY A 46 25.68 -0.49 34.11
CA GLY A 46 24.36 -1.10 33.96
C GLY A 46 24.30 -1.95 32.69
N LYS A 47 25.02 -3.08 32.66
CA LYS A 47 24.95 -4.09 31.58
C LYS A 47 23.57 -4.77 31.62
N TYR A 48 22.66 -4.34 30.76
CA TYR A 48 21.66 -5.22 30.16
C TYR A 48 21.72 -5.05 28.65
N SER A 49 21.97 -6.18 28.00
CA SER A 49 22.21 -6.38 26.58
C SER A 49 21.06 -5.84 25.73
N ARG A 50 21.22 -4.65 25.16
CA ARG A 50 20.55 -4.31 23.90
C ARG A 50 21.12 -5.24 22.84
N ILE A 51 20.34 -6.23 22.46
CA ILE A 51 20.51 -6.93 21.19
C ILE A 51 20.51 -5.83 20.13
N ARG A 52 21.70 -5.49 19.62
CA ARG A 52 21.85 -4.61 18.46
C ARG A 52 21.13 -5.31 17.32
N ALA A 53 20.00 -4.75 16.91
CA ALA A 53 19.43 -5.02 15.61
C ALA A 53 20.56 -4.87 14.58
N SER A 54 20.73 -5.91 13.76
CA SER A 54 21.75 -5.94 12.72
C SER A 54 21.61 -4.69 11.82
N PRO A 55 22.71 -4.02 11.46
CA PRO A 55 22.70 -2.78 10.66
C PRO A 55 22.14 -2.96 9.22
N GLY A 56 21.68 -4.16 8.86
CA GLY A 56 21.00 -4.46 7.60
C GLY A 56 19.51 -4.09 7.56
N LEU A 57 18.80 -4.14 8.70
CA LEU A 57 17.35 -3.85 8.73
C LEU A 57 17.06 -2.33 8.67
N ASP A 58 17.89 -1.52 9.30
CA ASP A 58 17.78 -0.05 9.24
C ASP A 58 18.07 0.52 7.85
N ARG A 59 18.79 -0.22 6.98
CA ARG A 59 18.97 0.17 5.58
C ARG A 59 17.76 -0.15 4.70
N MET A 60 16.94 -1.13 5.06
CA MET A 60 15.70 -1.43 4.32
C MET A 60 14.55 -0.49 4.71
N SER A 61 14.50 0.00 5.95
CA SER A 61 13.48 0.97 6.37
C SER A 61 13.57 2.31 5.63
N ILE A 62 14.77 2.68 5.18
CA ILE A 62 15.04 3.91 4.41
C ILE A 62 14.57 3.79 2.94
N LEU A 63 14.46 2.57 2.39
CA LEU A 63 13.98 2.35 1.01
C LEU A 63 12.45 2.36 0.88
N PHE A 64 11.71 2.04 1.96
CA PHE A 64 10.25 1.87 1.93
C PHE A 64 9.45 2.97 2.68
N GLY A 65 10.08 4.11 3.01
CA GLY A 65 9.35 5.29 3.49
C GLY A 65 8.48 5.08 4.74
N GLY A 66 8.82 4.12 5.61
CA GLY A 66 8.07 3.80 6.81
C GLY A 66 6.70 3.13 6.58
N HIS A 67 6.45 2.58 5.40
CA HIS A 67 5.21 1.86 5.10
C HIS A 67 5.32 0.38 5.48
N MET A 68 4.39 -0.10 6.32
CA MET A 68 4.30 -1.51 6.73
C MET A 68 2.94 -2.08 6.37
N CYS A 69 2.83 -3.39 6.17
CA CYS A 69 1.53 -4.04 6.11
C CYS A 69 1.32 -5.02 7.26
N THR A 70 0.07 -5.09 7.68
CA THR A 70 -0.44 -6.13 8.58
C THR A 70 -1.32 -7.06 7.78
N ILE A 71 -1.07 -8.35 7.94
CA ILE A 71 -1.73 -9.44 7.24
C ILE A 71 -2.45 -10.27 8.30
N PRO A 72 -3.67 -10.78 8.03
CA PRO A 72 -4.37 -11.66 8.95
C PRO A 72 -3.53 -12.91 9.25
N GLU A 73 -3.40 -13.27 10.53
CA GLU A 73 -2.58 -14.39 11.01
C GLU A 73 -3.03 -15.75 10.44
N ASN A 74 -4.29 -15.87 10.03
CA ASN A 74 -4.88 -17.08 9.46
C ASN A 74 -5.53 -16.78 8.10
N ALA A 75 -4.74 -16.33 7.13
CA ALA A 75 -5.23 -16.22 5.77
C ALA A 75 -5.52 -17.63 5.21
N ILE A 76 -6.76 -17.86 4.78
CA ILE A 76 -7.19 -19.12 4.17
C ILE A 76 -7.38 -18.87 2.67
N LEU A 77 -6.85 -19.78 1.86
CA LEU A 77 -7.02 -19.79 0.43
C LEU A 77 -8.45 -20.28 0.12
N THR A 78 -9.36 -19.33 -0.05
CA THR A 78 -10.77 -19.56 -0.39
C THR A 78 -11.17 -18.65 -1.53
N GLU A 79 -12.40 -18.73 -2.04
CA GLU A 79 -12.91 -17.76 -3.02
C GLU A 79 -13.05 -16.34 -2.44
N THR A 80 -13.01 -16.19 -1.12
CA THR A 80 -13.08 -14.88 -0.47
C THR A 80 -11.69 -14.21 -0.47
N PRO A 81 -11.56 -13.00 -1.04
CA PRO A 81 -10.26 -12.32 -1.11
C PRO A 81 -9.72 -11.99 0.28
N PRO A 82 -8.40 -12.16 0.50
CA PRO A 82 -7.78 -11.74 1.74
C PRO A 82 -7.86 -10.23 1.87
N VAL A 83 -7.77 -9.77 3.12
CA VAL A 83 -7.75 -8.35 3.42
C VAL A 83 -6.46 -8.03 4.16
N ILE A 84 -5.74 -7.03 3.68
CA ILE A 84 -4.53 -6.52 4.32
C ILE A 84 -4.76 -5.09 4.81
N VAL A 85 -3.96 -4.66 5.77
CA VAL A 85 -3.91 -3.26 6.21
C VAL A 85 -2.54 -2.70 5.90
N VAL A 86 -2.49 -1.59 5.16
CA VAL A 86 -1.25 -0.88 4.86
C VAL A 86 -1.18 0.36 5.73
N HIS A 87 -0.14 0.45 6.56
CA HIS A 87 0.10 1.57 7.44
C HIS A 87 1.04 2.59 6.80
N GLY A 88 0.73 3.87 7.03
CA GLY A 88 1.52 5.02 6.60
C GLY A 88 0.67 6.10 5.94
N ARG A 89 1.31 7.24 5.63
CA ARG A 89 0.68 8.40 5.00
C ARG A 89 0.55 8.20 3.49
N LEU A 90 -0.47 7.47 3.07
CA LEU A 90 -0.81 7.22 1.66
C LEU A 90 -2.18 7.82 1.39
N SER A 91 -2.29 8.72 0.41
CA SER A 91 -3.57 9.36 0.05
C SER A 91 -4.45 8.47 -0.83
N SER A 92 -3.83 7.62 -1.65
CA SER A 92 -4.48 6.59 -2.45
C SER A 92 -3.48 5.49 -2.74
N LEU A 93 -3.95 4.25 -2.87
CA LEU A 93 -3.09 3.13 -3.24
C LEU A 93 -3.85 2.07 -4.03
N THR A 94 -3.09 1.33 -4.81
CA THR A 94 -3.50 0.07 -5.45
C THR A 94 -2.60 -1.04 -4.92
N ALA A 95 -3.19 -2.16 -4.52
CA ALA A 95 -2.46 -3.38 -4.21
C ALA A 95 -2.68 -4.40 -5.33
N VAL A 96 -1.61 -5.07 -5.75
CA VAL A 96 -1.70 -6.19 -6.70
C VAL A 96 -1.21 -7.44 -6.01
N LEU A 97 -2.05 -8.48 -5.96
CA LEU A 97 -1.72 -9.76 -5.38
C LEU A 97 -0.98 -10.60 -6.41
N VAL A 98 0.24 -11.01 -6.09
CA VAL A 98 1.06 -11.85 -6.96
C VAL A 98 1.45 -13.16 -6.28
N GLY A 99 1.67 -14.19 -7.09
CA GLY A 99 2.02 -15.52 -6.63
C GLY A 99 2.74 -16.32 -7.72
N TYR A 100 2.95 -17.59 -7.43
CA TYR A 100 3.54 -18.56 -8.36
C TYR A 100 2.46 -19.30 -9.13
N GLY A 101 2.75 -19.70 -10.37
CA GLY A 101 1.84 -20.55 -11.14
C GLY A 101 1.72 -21.96 -10.58
N GLN A 102 0.57 -22.60 -10.82
CA GLN A 102 0.31 -24.00 -10.41
C GLN A 102 1.33 -25.00 -10.99
N ASN A 103 1.84 -24.72 -12.19
CA ASN A 103 2.78 -25.59 -12.90
C ASN A 103 4.25 -25.24 -12.63
N GLU A 104 4.54 -24.26 -11.78
CA GLU A 104 5.93 -23.92 -11.45
C GLU A 104 6.54 -24.95 -10.50
N ALA A 105 7.67 -25.53 -10.91
CA ALA A 105 8.33 -26.61 -10.19
C ALA A 105 8.80 -26.20 -8.79
N SER A 106 8.46 -27.07 -7.83
CA SER A 106 8.77 -26.99 -6.40
C SER A 106 10.25 -26.88 -6.04
N GLY A 107 11.13 -27.38 -6.91
CA GLY A 107 12.58 -27.46 -6.66
C GLY A 107 13.35 -26.15 -6.86
N THR A 108 12.72 -25.10 -7.41
CA THR A 108 13.36 -23.79 -7.54
C THR A 108 12.54 -22.77 -6.76
N PHE A 109 12.85 -22.56 -5.48
CA PHE A 109 12.41 -21.38 -4.74
C PHE A 109 12.95 -20.15 -5.45
N ARG A 110 12.19 -19.63 -6.41
CA ARG A 110 12.49 -18.35 -7.04
C ARG A 110 11.88 -17.30 -6.14
N SER A 111 12.64 -16.28 -5.76
CA SER A 111 12.08 -15.08 -5.09
C SER A 111 10.99 -14.39 -5.93
N ASN A 112 10.92 -14.76 -7.21
CA ASN A 112 10.20 -14.06 -8.25
C ASN A 112 8.82 -14.69 -8.50
N LYS A 113 7.77 -13.91 -8.27
CA LYS A 113 6.36 -14.29 -8.47
C LYS A 113 5.85 -13.67 -9.77
N GLY A 114 5.33 -14.49 -10.69
CA GLY A 114 5.00 -14.07 -12.05
C GLY A 114 3.50 -13.95 -12.35
N TYR A 115 2.63 -14.44 -11.48
CA TYR A 115 1.18 -14.49 -11.72
C TYR A 115 0.43 -13.43 -10.93
N ILE A 116 -0.54 -12.76 -11.56
CA ILE A 116 -1.47 -11.83 -10.90
C ILE A 116 -2.75 -12.56 -10.48
N TYR A 117 -3.02 -12.54 -9.18
CA TYR A 117 -4.13 -13.24 -8.54
C TYR A 117 -5.29 -12.34 -8.15
N GLY A 118 -5.13 -11.02 -8.24
CA GLY A 118 -6.18 -10.06 -7.94
C GLY A 118 -5.63 -8.66 -7.74
N VAL A 119 -6.53 -7.68 -7.75
CA VAL A 119 -6.23 -6.27 -7.54
C VAL A 119 -7.13 -5.73 -6.44
N GLY A 120 -6.58 -4.89 -5.59
CA GLY A 120 -7.30 -4.22 -4.51
C GLY A 120 -7.05 -2.72 -4.55
N TYR A 121 -8.07 -1.96 -4.16
CA TYR A 121 -7.96 -0.52 -3.93
C TYR A 121 -8.21 -0.26 -2.46
N ALA A 122 -7.53 0.73 -1.89
CA ALA A 122 -7.81 1.10 -0.51
C ALA A 122 -9.24 1.63 -0.38
N GLY A 123 -9.98 1.06 0.58
CA GLY A 123 -11.17 1.72 1.13
C GLY A 123 -10.73 2.80 2.12
N SER A 124 -11.47 3.91 2.17
CA SER A 124 -11.28 4.91 3.23
C SER A 124 -11.52 4.24 4.58
N TYR A 125 -10.51 4.26 5.45
CA TYR A 125 -10.55 3.61 6.77
C TYR A 125 -10.03 4.58 7.83
N PHE A 126 -10.60 4.49 9.03
CA PHE A 126 -10.15 5.26 10.21
C PHE A 126 -9.34 4.30 11.10
N PRO A 127 -8.10 4.64 11.50
CA PRO A 127 -7.44 5.95 11.44
C PRO A 127 -6.82 6.28 10.08
N LYS A 128 -6.63 7.59 9.79
CA LYS A 128 -6.10 8.16 8.53
C LYS A 128 -4.74 7.61 8.06
N PHE A 129 -4.03 6.83 8.88
CA PHE A 129 -2.73 6.25 8.58
C PHE A 129 -2.78 4.73 8.40
N ALA A 130 -3.96 4.15 8.26
CA ALA A 130 -4.18 2.74 8.01
C ALA A 130 -5.16 2.58 6.85
N ASN A 131 -4.74 1.89 5.81
CA ASN A 131 -5.52 1.69 4.59
C ASN A 131 -5.88 0.22 4.48
N ARG A 132 -7.16 -0.11 4.60
CA ARG A 132 -7.66 -1.47 4.43
C ARG A 132 -7.82 -1.77 2.95
N VAL A 133 -7.21 -2.85 2.48
CA VAL A 133 -7.24 -3.26 1.08
C VAL A 133 -7.76 -4.67 1.00
N SER A 134 -8.85 -4.85 0.28
CA SER A 134 -9.36 -6.17 -0.12
C SER A 134 -9.14 -6.33 -1.61
N PHE A 135 -8.68 -7.51 -2.03
CA PHE A 135 -8.39 -7.80 -3.44
C PHE A 135 -9.68 -8.13 -4.21
N THR A 136 -10.76 -7.38 -4.03
CA THR A 136 -12.07 -7.73 -4.61
C THR A 136 -12.11 -7.64 -6.14
N TYR A 137 -11.17 -6.94 -6.77
CA TYR A 137 -11.14 -6.84 -8.22
C TYR A 137 -10.40 -8.04 -8.80
N ASP A 138 -11.16 -8.95 -9.42
CA ASP A 138 -10.66 -10.10 -10.15
C ASP A 138 -9.77 -11.05 -9.31
N TYR A 139 -10.14 -11.27 -8.05
CA TYR A 139 -9.49 -12.30 -7.25
C TYR A 139 -9.79 -13.70 -7.76
N ARG A 140 -8.74 -14.41 -8.16
CA ARG A 140 -8.81 -15.77 -8.72
C ARG A 140 -7.74 -16.67 -8.13
N PRO A 141 -7.88 -17.10 -6.86
CA PRO A 141 -6.89 -17.96 -6.22
C PRO A 141 -6.76 -19.30 -6.95
N PRO A 142 -5.60 -19.97 -6.86
CA PRO A 142 -5.44 -21.30 -7.42
C PRO A 142 -6.38 -22.30 -6.73
N MET A 143 -7.22 -22.98 -7.51
CA MET A 143 -8.13 -24.01 -6.99
C MET A 143 -7.41 -25.22 -6.38
N HIS A 144 -6.25 -25.56 -6.97
CA HIS A 144 -5.39 -26.62 -6.49
C HIS A 144 -4.05 -25.99 -6.08
N PRO A 145 -3.91 -25.55 -4.82
CA PRO A 145 -2.62 -25.08 -4.34
C PRO A 145 -1.61 -26.22 -4.41
N ARG A 146 -0.36 -25.88 -4.71
CA ARG A 146 0.74 -26.85 -4.84
C ARG A 146 1.08 -27.52 -3.50
N TRP A 147 0.75 -26.85 -2.40
CA TRP A 147 1.08 -27.24 -1.03
C TRP A 147 -0.09 -26.99 -0.08
N GLU A 148 0.08 -27.42 1.16
CA GLU A 148 -0.84 -27.06 2.27
C GLU A 148 -0.92 -25.54 2.48
N ALA A 149 0.16 -24.81 2.16
CA ALA A 149 0.18 -23.37 2.20
C ALA A 149 0.94 -22.77 1.00
N GLU A 150 0.38 -21.73 0.38
CA GLU A 150 1.04 -21.01 -0.71
C GLU A 150 1.42 -19.59 -0.31
N GLU A 151 2.59 -19.16 -0.77
CA GLU A 151 3.07 -17.80 -0.56
C GLU A 151 2.57 -16.85 -1.65
N PHE A 152 1.95 -15.77 -1.21
CA PHE A 152 1.54 -14.64 -2.04
C PHE A 152 2.23 -13.37 -1.56
N CYS A 153 2.42 -12.41 -2.46
CA CYS A 153 2.86 -11.07 -2.09
C CYS A 153 1.88 -10.03 -2.59
N ALA A 154 1.57 -9.06 -1.74
CA ALA A 154 0.88 -7.84 -2.11
C ALA A 154 1.91 -6.77 -2.50
N LEU A 155 1.87 -6.34 -3.76
CA LEU A 155 2.65 -5.22 -4.27
C LEU A 155 1.84 -3.95 -4.08
N ILE A 156 2.31 -3.01 -3.26
CA ILE A 156 1.56 -1.81 -2.92
C ILE A 156 2.11 -0.61 -3.69
N PHE A 157 1.25 0.02 -4.47
CA PHE A 157 1.58 1.18 -5.30
C PHE A 157 0.86 2.42 -4.80
N SER A 158 1.58 3.55 -4.72
CA SER A 158 0.99 4.84 -4.35
C SER A 158 1.67 5.99 -5.12
N PRO A 159 0.90 6.96 -5.68
CA PRO A 159 -0.57 7.01 -5.72
C PRO A 159 -1.19 5.80 -6.44
N ALA A 160 -2.50 5.58 -6.29
CA ALA A 160 -3.19 4.47 -6.92
C ALA A 160 -2.89 4.37 -8.44
N LEU A 161 -2.74 3.14 -8.93
CA LEU A 161 -2.50 2.85 -10.33
C LEU A 161 -3.77 3.13 -11.14
N LYS A 162 -3.59 3.67 -12.35
CA LYS A 162 -4.58 3.62 -13.40
C LYS A 162 -4.44 2.26 -14.12
N PRO A 163 -5.49 1.45 -14.20
CA PRO A 163 -5.42 0.13 -14.84
C PRO A 163 -4.94 0.24 -16.29
N GLY A 164 -3.80 -0.40 -16.57
CA GLY A 164 -3.23 -0.50 -17.90
C GLY A 164 -3.65 -1.79 -18.63
N PRO A 165 -3.21 -1.95 -19.90
CA PRO A 165 -3.46 -3.16 -20.69
C PRO A 165 -3.09 -4.46 -19.98
N THR A 166 -2.01 -4.48 -19.20
CA THR A 166 -1.58 -5.68 -18.46
C THR A 166 -2.60 -6.09 -17.41
N ILE A 167 -3.12 -5.17 -16.60
CA ILE A 167 -4.17 -5.53 -15.63
C ILE A 167 -5.42 -5.95 -16.38
N ILE A 168 -5.84 -5.19 -17.39
CA ILE A 168 -7.07 -5.46 -18.16
C ILE A 168 -7.02 -6.86 -18.80
N SER A 169 -5.88 -7.28 -19.36
CA SER A 169 -5.73 -8.59 -20.00
C SER A 169 -5.78 -9.75 -19.01
N THR A 170 -5.47 -9.52 -17.73
CA THR A 170 -5.58 -10.56 -16.68
C THR A 170 -7.03 -10.78 -16.22
N VAL A 171 -7.87 -9.74 -16.31
CA VAL A 171 -9.24 -9.76 -15.75
C VAL A 171 -10.11 -10.83 -16.39
N GLY A 172 -10.86 -11.57 -15.55
CA GLY A 172 -11.83 -12.57 -15.98
C GLY A 172 -11.21 -13.93 -16.33
N ASN A 173 -9.89 -14.03 -16.41
CA ASN A 173 -9.22 -15.29 -16.71
C ASN A 173 -9.15 -16.23 -15.51
N ALA A 174 -9.05 -17.54 -15.75
CA ALA A 174 -8.80 -18.52 -14.70
C ALA A 174 -7.44 -18.32 -14.02
N SER A 175 -7.28 -18.83 -12.80
CA SER A 175 -6.09 -18.67 -11.95
C SER A 175 -4.78 -19.19 -12.60
N ASN A 176 -4.88 -20.19 -13.47
CA ASN A 176 -3.78 -20.83 -14.18
C ASN A 176 -3.63 -20.35 -15.64
N SER A 177 -4.40 -19.35 -16.05
CA SER A 177 -4.33 -18.82 -17.41
C SER A 177 -2.95 -18.21 -17.69
N PRO A 178 -2.33 -18.49 -18.85
CA PRO A 178 -1.13 -17.79 -19.29
C PRO A 178 -1.30 -16.26 -19.35
N ALA A 179 -2.53 -15.77 -19.53
CA ALA A 179 -2.82 -14.33 -19.53
C ALA A 179 -2.56 -13.67 -18.17
N ARG A 180 -2.56 -14.44 -17.07
CA ARG A 180 -2.20 -13.94 -15.73
C ARG A 180 -0.71 -13.95 -15.47
N TYR A 181 0.08 -14.64 -16.31
CA TYR A 181 1.53 -14.71 -16.19
C TYR A 181 2.20 -13.54 -16.91
N ILE A 182 2.81 -12.66 -16.13
CA ILE A 182 3.47 -11.45 -16.62
C ILE A 182 5.01 -11.61 -16.60
N GLY A 183 5.48 -12.79 -16.20
CA GLY A 183 6.90 -13.10 -16.10
C GLY A 183 7.39 -13.07 -14.66
N SER A 184 7.73 -11.88 -14.19
CA SER A 184 8.47 -11.67 -12.93
C SER A 184 7.85 -10.54 -12.13
N THR A 185 8.01 -10.53 -10.81
CA THR A 185 7.62 -9.46 -9.91
C THR A 185 8.24 -8.14 -10.32
N GLU A 186 9.52 -8.10 -10.70
CA GLU A 186 10.17 -6.89 -11.20
C GLU A 186 9.56 -6.43 -12.54
N THR A 187 9.25 -7.37 -13.42
CA THR A 187 8.57 -7.08 -14.70
C THR A 187 7.16 -6.54 -14.45
N ILE A 188 6.39 -7.15 -13.53
CA ILE A 188 5.08 -6.67 -13.10
C ILE A 188 5.20 -5.24 -12.59
N VAL A 189 6.10 -4.98 -11.65
CA VAL A 189 6.29 -3.63 -11.08
C VAL A 189 6.60 -2.60 -12.17
N LYS A 190 7.55 -2.90 -13.06
CA LYS A 190 7.92 -2.00 -14.16
C LYS A 190 6.77 -1.75 -15.13
N LEU A 191 6.09 -2.81 -15.57
CA LEU A 191 4.97 -2.70 -16.51
C LEU A 191 3.83 -1.89 -15.91
N LEU A 192 3.40 -2.22 -14.69
CA LEU A 192 2.28 -1.54 -14.05
C LEU A 192 2.55 -0.05 -13.83
N ILE A 193 3.77 0.32 -13.44
CA ILE A 193 4.15 1.73 -13.29
C ILE A 193 4.15 2.44 -14.65
N ASN A 194 4.75 1.82 -15.67
CA ASN A 194 4.86 2.41 -17.02
C ASN A 194 3.50 2.58 -17.69
N GLU A 195 2.59 1.61 -17.53
CA GLU A 195 1.25 1.66 -18.12
C GLU A 195 0.28 2.60 -17.39
N SER A 196 0.60 2.97 -16.14
CA SER A 196 -0.23 3.85 -15.31
C SER A 196 -0.04 5.33 -15.68
N VAL A 197 -0.29 5.65 -16.95
CA VAL A 197 -0.08 6.98 -17.56
C VAL A 197 -0.88 8.05 -16.83
N GLY A 198 -0.22 9.17 -16.52
CA GLY A 198 -0.81 10.30 -15.80
C GLY A 198 -0.78 10.16 -14.28
N THR A 199 -0.33 9.01 -13.76
CA THR A 199 -0.02 8.84 -12.34
C THR A 199 1.49 8.86 -12.14
N LYS A 200 1.98 9.46 -11.04
CA LYS A 200 3.37 9.31 -10.59
C LYS A 200 3.50 8.10 -9.65
N SER A 201 2.80 7.02 -9.97
CA SER A 201 2.71 5.84 -9.11
C SER A 201 4.06 5.15 -9.00
N LYS A 202 4.36 4.61 -7.81
CA LYS A 202 5.56 3.84 -7.53
C LYS A 202 5.22 2.73 -6.53
N LEU A 203 6.01 1.66 -6.56
CA LEU A 203 5.97 0.65 -5.50
C LEU A 203 6.46 1.28 -4.19
N VAL A 204 5.61 1.31 -3.17
CA VAL A 204 5.92 1.91 -1.86
C VAL A 204 6.22 0.87 -0.78
N THR A 205 5.67 -0.34 -0.91
CA THR A 205 6.01 -1.48 -0.04
C THR A 205 5.55 -2.79 -0.69
N GLN A 206 6.08 -3.90 -0.20
CA GLN A 206 5.70 -5.25 -0.59
C GLN A 206 5.52 -6.11 0.67
N CYS A 207 4.43 -6.86 0.73
CA CYS A 207 4.08 -7.64 1.90
C CYS A 207 3.71 -9.06 1.49
N CYS A 208 4.52 -10.03 1.93
CA CYS A 208 4.35 -11.44 1.57
C CYS A 208 3.78 -12.24 2.74
N PHE A 209 2.95 -13.22 2.41
CA PHE A 209 2.27 -14.05 3.39
C PHE A 209 1.84 -15.39 2.83
N LEU A 210 1.64 -16.32 3.75
CA LEU A 210 1.15 -17.66 3.44
C LEU A 210 -0.38 -17.67 3.56
N MET A 211 -1.03 -18.28 2.58
CA MET A 211 -2.43 -18.68 2.69
C MET A 211 -2.49 -20.20 2.78
N ARG A 212 -3.17 -20.72 3.81
CA ARG A 212 -3.36 -22.16 3.97
C ARG A 212 -4.55 -22.63 3.15
N ARG A 213 -4.48 -23.83 2.60
CA ARG A 213 -5.62 -24.50 1.99
C ARG A 213 -6.76 -24.61 3.01
N SER A 214 -8.00 -24.34 2.59
CA SER A 214 -9.16 -24.71 3.40
C SER A 214 -9.30 -26.23 3.35
N ASP A 215 -9.26 -26.87 4.51
CA ASP A 215 -9.66 -28.27 4.67
C ASP A 215 -11.15 -28.45 4.38
#